data_AF-A0A1X2DHH5-F1
#
_entry.id   AF-A0A1X2DHH5-F1
#
_cell.length_a   1.000
_cell.length_b   1.000
_cell.length_c   1.000
_cell.angle_alpha   90.00
_cell.angle_beta   90.00
_cell.angle_gamma   90.00
#
_symmetry.space_group_name_H-M   'P 1'
#
loop_
_entity.id
_entity.type
_entity.pdbx_description
1 polymer ?
#
loop_
_entity_poly.entity_id
_entity_poly.type
_entity_poly.pdbx_seq_one_letter_code
_entity_poly.pdbx_strand_id
1 'polypeptide(L)'
;MSQTTGNEIPDMLAALDWREITCQSEAGCTNRANFVVHLHAVDACNHPQLDPFGNTIEILCIACLWRAEAEALLQVGRLRRHSNATCLTCGAPLTELSDIMREVVAL
;
A
#
# COMPACT_ATOMS: atom_id res chain seq x y z
N MET A 1 39.35 17.55 1.68
CA MET A 1 38.30 17.24 2.69
C MET A 1 37.02 17.90 2.19
N SER A 2 36.12 17.15 1.56
CA SER A 2 34.82 17.68 1.11
C SER A 2 33.87 17.69 2.30
N GLN A 3 33.45 18.87 2.72
CA GLN A 3 32.38 19.04 3.69
C GLN A 3 31.07 18.79 2.95
N THR A 4 30.40 17.68 3.24
CA THR A 4 29.02 17.45 2.80
C THR A 4 28.11 18.18 3.78
N THR A 5 27.49 19.26 3.32
CA THR A 5 26.55 20.13 4.05
C THR A 5 25.31 19.34 4.45
N GLY A 6 25.25 18.89 5.70
CA GLY A 6 24.14 18.12 6.29
C GLY A 6 22.80 18.87 6.45
N ASN A 7 22.60 20.00 5.77
CA ASN A 7 21.43 20.87 5.90
C ASN A 7 20.78 21.23 4.55
N GLU A 8 21.10 20.55 3.44
CA GLU A 8 20.49 20.83 2.12
C GLU A 8 19.19 20.05 1.84
N ILE A 9 18.88 19.04 2.67
CA ILE A 9 17.65 18.24 2.59
C ILE A 9 16.36 18.99 3.02
N PRO A 10 16.36 19.90 4.02
CA PRO A 10 15.14 20.55 4.53
C PRO A 10 14.40 21.40 3.48
N ASP A 11 15.12 22.21 2.71
CA ASP A 11 14.50 23.16 1.79
C ASP A 11 13.92 22.47 0.55
N MET A 12 14.56 21.40 0.08
CA MET A 12 14.03 20.57 -1.02
C MET A 12 12.76 19.83 -0.62
N LEU A 13 12.70 19.27 0.59
CA LEU A 13 11.48 18.60 1.09
C LEU A 13 10.36 19.60 1.38
N ALA A 14 10.69 20.81 1.82
CA ALA A 14 9.72 21.89 2.00
C ALA A 14 9.14 22.41 0.66
N ALA A 15 9.90 22.29 -0.43
CA ALA A 15 9.47 22.68 -1.77
C ALA A 15 8.62 21.62 -2.49
N LEU A 16 8.51 20.40 -1.96
CA LEU A 16 7.58 19.40 -2.48
C LEU A 16 6.15 19.91 -2.30
N ASP A 17 5.34 19.85 -3.37
CA ASP A 17 3.93 20.17 -3.27
C ASP A 17 3.19 19.04 -2.56
N TRP A 18 3.09 19.16 -1.24
CA TRP A 18 2.34 18.23 -0.39
C TRP A 18 0.81 18.33 -0.58
N ARG A 19 0.31 19.29 -1.37
CA ARG A 19 -1.14 19.49 -1.58
C ARG A 19 -1.70 18.63 -2.70
N GLU A 20 -0.87 18.29 -3.68
CA GLU A 20 -1.24 17.46 -4.83
C GLU A 20 -0.39 16.20 -4.89
N ILE A 21 -0.83 15.19 -4.13
CA ILE A 21 -0.25 13.85 -4.23
C ILE A 21 -0.86 13.16 -5.45
N THR A 22 -0.02 12.73 -6.39
CA THR A 22 -0.45 11.91 -7.52
C THR A 22 -0.63 10.46 -7.10
N CYS A 23 -1.50 9.75 -7.81
CA CYS A 23 -1.72 8.32 -7.64
C CYS A 23 -0.39 7.57 -7.81
N GLN A 24 -0.09 6.67 -6.88
CA GLN A 24 1.14 5.87 -6.86
C GLN A 24 0.90 4.43 -7.33
N SER A 25 -0.16 4.22 -8.12
CA SER A 25 -0.42 2.89 -8.70
C SER A 25 0.74 2.51 -9.62
N GLU A 26 1.19 1.26 -9.54
CA GLU A 26 2.24 0.70 -10.40
C GLU A 26 1.89 0.79 -11.91
N ALA A 27 0.61 0.99 -12.25
CA ALA A 27 0.17 1.23 -13.62
C ALA A 27 0.54 2.62 -14.18
N GLY A 28 1.24 3.47 -13.40
CA GLY A 28 1.68 4.80 -13.83
C GLY A 28 0.54 5.83 -13.91
N CYS A 29 -0.48 5.69 -13.07
CA CYS A 29 -1.61 6.62 -13.02
C CYS A 29 -1.14 8.00 -12.53
N THR A 30 -1.50 9.07 -13.23
CA THR A 30 -1.13 10.45 -12.86
C THR A 30 -2.29 11.26 -12.27
N ASN A 31 -3.44 10.63 -12.04
CA ASN A 31 -4.58 11.29 -11.39
C ASN A 31 -4.21 11.72 -9.97
N ARG A 32 -4.90 12.73 -9.44
CA ARG A 32 -4.78 13.09 -8.02
C ARG A 32 -5.22 11.93 -7.14
N ALA A 33 -4.42 11.60 -6.13
CA ALA A 33 -4.75 10.62 -5.11
C ALA A 33 -5.72 11.20 -4.08
N ASN A 34 -6.58 10.35 -3.54
CA ASN A 34 -7.56 10.70 -2.52
C ASN A 34 -7.57 9.72 -1.34
N PHE A 35 -6.82 8.62 -1.43
CA PHE A 35 -6.85 7.55 -0.45
C PHE A 35 -5.45 7.03 -0.16
N VAL A 36 -5.21 6.69 1.11
CA VAL A 36 -4.12 5.83 1.57
C VAL A 36 -4.71 4.45 1.83
N VAL A 37 -4.09 3.41 1.30
CA VAL A 37 -4.57 2.03 1.37
C VAL A 37 -3.47 1.17 1.99
N HIS A 38 -3.80 0.45 3.06
CA HIS A 38 -2.91 -0.53 3.68
C HIS A 38 -3.28 -1.92 3.17
N LEU A 39 -2.41 -2.49 2.35
CA LEU A 39 -2.54 -3.80 1.75
C LEU A 39 -1.63 -4.79 2.47
N HIS A 40 -2.18 -5.84 3.06
CA HIS A 40 -1.40 -6.93 3.61
C HIS A 40 -0.46 -7.50 2.54
N ALA A 41 0.84 -7.46 2.79
CA ALA A 41 1.83 -8.09 1.93
C ALA A 41 1.83 -9.60 2.17
N VAL A 42 0.81 -10.29 1.64
CA VAL A 42 0.59 -11.73 1.86
C VAL A 42 1.87 -12.52 1.55
N ASP A 43 2.24 -13.43 2.46
CA ASP A 43 3.43 -14.28 2.42
C ASP A 43 4.78 -13.53 2.41
N ALA A 44 4.76 -12.20 2.51
CA ALA A 44 5.93 -11.34 2.60
C ALA A 44 5.81 -10.29 3.72
N CYS A 45 4.87 -10.45 4.65
CA CYS A 45 4.49 -9.41 5.62
C CYS A 45 5.56 -9.14 6.71
N ASN A 46 6.69 -9.84 6.66
CA ASN A 46 7.88 -9.62 7.49
C ASN A 46 8.99 -8.85 6.74
N HIS A 47 8.75 -8.42 5.51
CA HIS A 47 9.74 -7.71 4.71
C HIS A 47 10.08 -6.34 5.35
N PRO A 48 11.37 -5.98 5.47
CA PRO A 48 11.81 -4.83 6.28
C PRO A 48 11.38 -3.45 5.76
N GLN A 49 10.83 -3.38 4.54
CA GLN A 49 10.37 -2.13 3.91
C GLN A 49 8.85 -1.91 4.07
N LEU A 50 8.15 -2.82 4.74
CA LEU A 50 6.72 -2.70 5.00
C LEU A 50 6.44 -1.83 6.22
N ASP A 51 5.17 -1.45 6.39
CA ASP A 51 4.74 -0.85 7.64
C ASP A 51 4.90 -1.84 8.82
N PRO A 52 4.85 -1.37 10.08
CA PRO A 52 5.01 -2.23 11.26
C PRO A 52 3.98 -3.36 11.40
N PHE A 53 2.90 -3.34 10.63
CA PHE A 53 1.83 -4.33 10.62
C PHE A 53 1.94 -5.30 9.42
N GLY A 54 3.01 -5.17 8.61
CA GLY A 54 3.28 -6.02 7.47
C GLY A 54 2.46 -5.67 6.23
N ASN A 55 2.10 -4.40 6.07
CA ASN A 55 1.37 -3.90 4.91
C ASN A 55 2.28 -3.13 3.95
N THR A 56 1.99 -3.27 2.66
CA THR A 56 2.32 -2.28 1.64
C THR A 56 1.36 -1.11 1.76
N ILE A 57 1.88 0.11 1.64
CA ILE A 57 1.05 1.33 1.62
C ILE A 57 0.98 1.82 0.19
N GLU A 58 -0.24 1.93 -0.34
CA GLU A 58 -0.49 2.54 -1.64
C GLU A 58 -1.27 3.86 -1.47
N ILE A 59 -0.92 4.87 -2.27
CA ILE A 59 -1.61 6.15 -2.30
C ILE A 59 -2.36 6.27 -3.62
N LEU A 60 -3.68 6.12 -3.60
CA LEU A 60 -4.50 5.87 -4.80
C LEU A 60 -5.56 6.95 -5.04
N CYS A 61 -5.88 7.18 -6.31
CA CYS A 61 -7.13 7.82 -6.70
C CYS A 61 -8.31 6.84 -6.56
N ILE A 62 -9.55 7.34 -6.58
CA ILE A 62 -10.75 6.49 -6.42
C ILE A 62 -10.83 5.35 -7.46
N ALA A 63 -10.44 5.62 -8.71
CA ALA A 63 -10.49 4.62 -9.76
C ALA A 63 -9.48 3.49 -9.55
N CYS A 64 -8.26 3.82 -9.09
CA CYS A 64 -7.24 2.83 -8.77
C CYS A 64 -7.57 2.07 -7.49
N LEU A 65 -8.21 2.71 -6.51
CA LEU A 65 -8.73 2.04 -5.32
C LEU A 65 -9.72 0.93 -5.69
N TRP A 66 -10.73 1.23 -6.53
CA TRP A 66 -11.69 0.21 -6.97
C TRP A 66 -11.05 -0.92 -7.75
N ARG A 67 -9.99 -0.63 -8.51
CA ARG A 67 -9.22 -1.67 -9.20
C ARG A 67 -8.47 -2.57 -8.21
N ALA A 68 -7.77 -1.99 -7.25
CA ALA A 68 -7.08 -2.75 -6.20
C ALA A 68 -8.08 -3.62 -5.40
N GLU A 69 -9.25 -3.08 -5.10
CA GLU A 69 -10.35 -3.82 -4.44
C GLU A 69 -10.84 -5.01 -5.27
N ALA A 70 -11.08 -4.80 -6.56
CA ALA A 70 -11.48 -5.88 -7.46
C ALA A 70 -10.40 -6.97 -7.58
N GLU A 71 -9.13 -6.57 -7.65
CA GLU A 71 -7.99 -7.50 -7.69
C GLU A 71 -7.88 -8.30 -6.37
N ALA A 72 -8.00 -7.65 -5.22
CA ALA A 72 -8.01 -8.30 -3.91
C ALA A 72 -9.19 -9.29 -3.76
N LEU A 73 -10.40 -8.88 -4.14
CA LEU A 73 -11.60 -9.74 -4.15
C LEU A 73 -11.41 -10.98 -5.04
N LEU A 74 -10.76 -10.81 -6.20
CA LEU A 74 -10.46 -11.93 -7.09
C LEU A 74 -9.51 -12.94 -6.42
N GLN A 75 -8.47 -12.47 -5.72
CA GLN A 75 -7.54 -13.35 -5.02
C GLN A 75 -8.21 -14.05 -3.84
N VAL A 76 -8.96 -13.32 -3.01
CA VAL A 76 -9.75 -13.92 -1.90
C VAL A 76 -10.72 -14.97 -2.45
N GLY A 77 -11.41 -14.69 -3.56
CA GLY A 77 -12.31 -15.63 -4.21
C GLY A 77 -11.63 -16.91 -4.72
N ARG A 78 -10.34 -16.84 -5.09
CA ARG A 78 -9.53 -18.02 -5.42
C ARG A 78 -9.15 -18.80 -4.17
N LEU A 79 -8.70 -18.10 -3.12
CA LEU A 79 -8.26 -18.69 -1.86
C LEU A 79 -9.39 -19.39 -1.10
N ARG A 80 -10.61 -18.83 -1.12
CA ARG A 80 -11.80 -19.43 -0.50
C ARG A 80 -12.13 -20.84 -0.99
N ARG A 81 -11.62 -21.26 -2.14
CA ARG A 81 -11.78 -22.64 -2.64
C ARG A 81 -10.95 -23.66 -1.86
N HIS A 82 -9.99 -23.20 -1.09
CA HIS A 82 -9.15 -24.00 -0.22
C HIS A 82 -9.54 -23.73 1.24
N SER A 83 -9.84 -24.79 2.00
CA SER A 83 -10.11 -24.66 3.43
C SER A 83 -8.86 -24.11 4.14
N ASN A 84 -9.05 -23.06 4.96
CA ASN A 84 -8.01 -22.47 5.82
C ASN A 84 -6.88 -21.75 5.08
N ALA A 85 -7.19 -20.96 4.04
CA ALA A 85 -6.19 -20.07 3.46
C ALA A 85 -5.70 -19.04 4.51
N THR A 86 -4.40 -19.05 4.77
CA THR A 86 -3.72 -18.17 5.73
C THR A 86 -2.41 -17.67 5.14
N CYS A 87 -1.99 -16.47 5.55
CA CYS A 87 -0.66 -15.96 5.23
C CYS A 87 0.41 -16.85 5.86
N LEU A 88 1.38 -17.30 5.06
CA LEU A 88 2.44 -18.21 5.49
C LEU A 88 3.47 -17.54 6.41
N THR A 89 3.49 -16.21 6.44
CA THR A 89 4.41 -15.44 7.29
C THR A 89 3.83 -15.18 8.68
N CYS A 90 2.60 -14.67 8.78
CA CYS A 90 1.99 -14.27 10.07
C CYS A 90 0.85 -15.18 10.53
N GLY A 91 0.38 -16.12 9.70
CA GLY A 91 -0.75 -16.99 10.02
C GLY A 91 -2.12 -16.31 9.98
N ALA A 92 -2.21 -15.02 9.63
CA ALA A 92 -3.48 -14.31 9.51
C ALA A 92 -4.38 -14.96 8.43
N PRO A 93 -5.71 -14.98 8.63
CA PRO A 93 -6.64 -15.52 7.63
C PRO A 93 -6.53 -14.75 6.30
N LEU A 94 -6.90 -15.40 5.19
CA LEU A 94 -7.00 -14.81 3.84
C LEU A 94 -8.36 -15.14 3.22
N THR A 95 -9.40 -14.91 4.00
CA THR A 95 -10.77 -15.35 3.73
C THR A 95 -11.70 -14.22 3.34
N GLU A 96 -11.38 -12.98 3.67
CA GLU A 96 -12.21 -11.81 3.41
C GLU A 96 -11.40 -10.68 2.78
N LEU A 97 -12.09 -9.70 2.20
CA LEU A 97 -11.41 -8.54 1.61
C LEU A 97 -10.56 -7.80 2.66
N SER A 98 -11.08 -7.65 3.87
CA SER A 98 -10.38 -7.00 4.99
C SER A 98 -9.11 -7.71 5.44
N ASP A 99 -8.94 -8.99 5.09
CA ASP A 99 -7.72 -9.73 5.36
C ASP A 99 -6.56 -9.28 4.44
N ILE A 100 -6.90 -8.70 3.28
CA ILE A 100 -5.99 -8.17 2.27
C ILE A 100 -5.95 -6.63 2.34
N MET A 101 -7.09 -5.96 2.15
CA MET A 101 -7.25 -4.51 2.27
C MET A 101 -7.62 -4.16 3.71
N ARG A 102 -6.62 -3.99 4.57
CA ARG A 102 -6.83 -3.86 6.01
C ARG A 102 -7.30 -2.47 6.43
N GLU A 103 -6.90 -1.44 5.68
CA GLU A 103 -7.32 -0.07 5.97
C GLU A 103 -7.38 0.76 4.68
N VAL A 104 -8.38 1.65 4.62
CA VAL A 104 -8.53 2.67 3.57
C VAL A 104 -8.88 3.98 4.25
N VAL A 105 -8.02 4.98 4.09
CA VAL A 105 -8.17 6.31 4.72
C VAL A 105 -8.22 7.37 3.63
N ALA A 106 -9.13 8.33 3.74
CA ALA A 106 -9.12 9.49 2.85
C ALA A 106 -7.94 10.42 3.18
N LEU A 107 -7.30 10.96 2.13
CA LEU A 107 -6.25 11.98 2.23
C LEU A 107 -6.79 13.36 2.61
#